data_AF-A0AAE1HER9-F1
#
_entry.id   AF-A0AAE1HER9-F1
#
_cell.length_a   1.000
_cell.length_b   1.000
_cell.length_c   1.000
_cell.angle_alpha   90.00
_cell.angle_beta   90.00
_cell.angle_gamma   90.00
#
_symmetry.space_group_name_H-M   'P 1'
#
loop_
_entity.id
_entity.type
_entity.pdbx_description
1 polymer ?
#
loop_
_entity_poly.entity_id
_entity_poly.type
_entity_poly.pdbx_seq_one_letter_code
_entity_poly.pdbx_strand_id
1 'polypeptide(L)'
;MQYIKKLMSTNLYDNHFPIKKVIEKDPNKKLWTTTGIKITSRNYRDLCIFMKTTSDPVLLKYFKKYRTIYKQVIKKAKCIHNQRTILDSENKSKTIWSVINNNIGKSRPDHKNLKVRREEGSPTTENPEAVSNIFCVYYFNVIHDLQENNPDGTVDRIWMRRSSRKHPGTIRGVMERPGRIPFMSTFCVSKSRPYKTRPGRIRSLS
;
A
#
# COMPACT_ATOMS: atom_id res chain seq x y z
N MET A 1 39.27 -37.36 5.84
CA MET A 1 38.35 -36.36 6.44
C MET A 1 37.99 -35.20 5.49
N GLN A 2 37.67 -35.46 4.21
CA GLN A 2 37.17 -34.42 3.29
C GLN A 2 35.67 -34.57 2.98
N TYR A 3 35.09 -35.74 3.22
CA TYR A 3 33.68 -36.03 2.92
C TYR A 3 32.69 -35.42 3.92
N ILE A 4 33.06 -35.29 5.20
CA ILE A 4 32.16 -34.75 6.25
C ILE A 4 31.97 -33.23 6.09
N LYS A 5 32.95 -32.51 5.53
CA LYS A 5 32.79 -31.08 5.22
C LYS A 5 31.85 -30.81 4.03
N LYS A 6 31.69 -31.78 3.11
CA LYS A 6 30.80 -31.65 1.93
C LYS A 6 29.33 -31.82 2.30
N LEU A 7 29.03 -32.64 3.31
CA LEU A 7 27.65 -32.94 3.76
C LEU A 7 27.03 -31.89 4.69
N MET A 8 27.81 -30.94 5.21
CA MET A 8 27.29 -29.80 5.98
C MET A 8 27.03 -28.55 5.11
N SER A 9 27.23 -28.63 3.80
CA SER A 9 27.10 -27.49 2.87
C SER A 9 25.86 -27.57 1.97
N THR A 10 24.92 -28.46 2.24
CA THR A 10 23.63 -28.50 1.54
C THR A 10 22.52 -28.10 2.51
N ASN A 11 22.62 -26.89 3.06
CA ASN A 11 21.44 -26.22 3.58
C ASN A 11 20.51 -26.01 2.38
N LEU A 12 19.41 -26.77 2.33
CA LEU A 12 18.32 -26.61 1.35
C LEU A 12 17.94 -25.13 1.20
N TYR A 13 18.05 -24.38 2.31
CA TYR A 13 17.86 -22.94 2.39
C TYR A 13 18.80 -22.14 1.47
N ASP A 14 20.09 -22.42 1.46
CA ASP A 14 21.05 -21.64 0.65
C ASP A 14 20.92 -21.95 -0.86
N ASN A 15 20.47 -23.16 -1.20
CA ASN A 15 20.18 -23.55 -2.59
C ASN A 15 18.88 -22.92 -3.12
N HIS A 16 17.83 -22.83 -2.29
CA HIS A 16 16.56 -22.24 -2.69
C HIS A 16 16.50 -20.72 -2.45
N PHE A 17 17.36 -20.17 -1.58
CA PHE A 17 17.46 -18.74 -1.24
C PHE A 17 18.91 -18.24 -1.33
N PRO A 18 19.54 -18.28 -2.52
CA PRO A 18 20.92 -17.83 -2.68
C PRO A 18 21.07 -16.36 -2.31
N ILE A 19 22.06 -16.04 -1.48
CA ILE A 19 22.38 -14.65 -1.10
C ILE A 19 22.87 -13.91 -2.35
N LYS A 20 22.02 -13.02 -2.88
CA LYS A 20 22.36 -12.16 -4.01
C LYS A 20 22.84 -10.80 -3.51
N LYS A 21 23.96 -10.31 -4.06
CA LYS A 21 24.38 -8.92 -3.84
C LYS A 21 23.41 -7.99 -4.57
N VAL A 22 22.56 -7.31 -3.80
CA VAL A 22 21.68 -6.27 -4.32
C VAL A 22 22.42 -4.95 -4.24
N ILE A 23 22.60 -4.29 -5.39
CA ILE A 23 22.98 -2.88 -5.40
C ILE A 23 21.73 -2.11 -4.99
N GLU A 24 21.68 -1.64 -3.74
CA GLU A 24 20.66 -0.70 -3.31
C GLU A 24 20.85 0.59 -4.11
N LYS A 25 20.15 0.70 -5.23
CA LYS A 25 19.81 2.02 -5.76
C LYS A 25 18.90 2.61 -4.68
N ASP A 26 19.31 3.73 -4.11
CA ASP A 26 18.55 4.42 -3.07
C ASP A 26 17.85 5.62 -3.74
N PRO A 27 16.85 5.42 -4.64
CA PRO A 27 16.21 6.53 -5.34
C PRO A 27 15.38 7.40 -4.40
N ASN A 28 15.20 6.97 -3.14
CA ASN A 28 14.35 7.60 -2.14
C ASN A 28 14.85 7.28 -0.73
N LYS A 29 16.04 7.74 -0.36
CA LYS A 29 16.32 7.99 1.06
C LYS A 29 15.15 8.81 1.58
N LYS A 30 14.32 8.23 2.46
CA LYS A 30 13.11 8.88 3.00
C LYS A 30 13.51 10.29 3.47
N LEU A 31 13.21 11.30 2.67
CA LEU A 31 13.72 12.68 2.84
C LEU A 31 13.30 13.28 4.19
N TRP A 32 12.21 12.78 4.77
CA TRP A 32 11.73 13.19 6.10
C TRP A 32 12.54 12.61 7.28
N THR A 33 13.45 11.65 7.04
CA THR A 33 14.17 10.94 8.10
C THR A 33 15.51 11.62 8.43
N THR A 34 15.57 12.30 9.57
CA THR A 34 16.80 12.94 10.08
C THR A 34 17.64 11.99 10.93
N THR A 35 18.89 12.36 11.21
CA THR A 35 19.80 11.62 12.11
C THR A 35 19.17 11.43 13.50
N GLY A 36 18.53 12.46 14.05
CA GLY A 36 17.80 12.34 15.33
C GLY A 36 16.64 11.35 15.30
N ILE A 37 15.91 11.28 14.18
CA ILE A 37 14.86 10.27 13.99
C ILE A 37 15.45 8.86 13.93
N LYS A 38 16.62 8.68 13.28
CA LYS A 38 17.32 7.39 13.24
C LYS A 38 17.75 6.94 14.65
N ILE A 39 18.36 7.84 15.42
CA ILE A 39 18.79 7.58 16.80
C ILE A 39 17.58 7.22 17.67
N THR A 40 16.54 8.04 17.66
CA THR A 40 15.32 7.77 18.45
C THR A 40 14.63 6.47 18.04
N SER A 41 14.65 6.10 16.76
CA SER A 41 14.13 4.83 16.26
C SER A 41 14.96 3.63 16.72
N ARG A 42 16.29 3.74 16.73
CA ARG A 42 17.19 2.72 17.31
C ARG A 42 16.90 2.55 18.81
N ASN A 43 16.92 3.64 19.57
CA ASN A 43 16.63 3.61 21.01
C ASN A 43 15.23 3.04 21.30
N TYR A 44 14.22 3.35 20.48
CA TYR A 44 12.88 2.75 20.60
C TYR A 44 12.91 1.22 20.43
N ARG A 45 13.67 0.75 19.44
CA ARG A 45 13.82 -0.69 19.16
C ARG A 45 14.55 -1.39 20.30
N ASP A 46 15.62 -0.81 20.80
CA ASP A 46 16.40 -1.35 21.91
C ASP A 46 15.53 -1.44 23.18
N LEU A 47 14.76 -0.40 23.47
CA LEU A 47 13.77 -0.41 24.55
C LEU A 47 12.69 -1.48 24.35
N CYS A 48 12.18 -1.67 23.13
CA CYS A 48 11.22 -2.75 22.85
C CYS A 48 11.80 -4.13 23.10
N ILE A 49 13.09 -4.35 22.81
CA ILE A 49 13.78 -5.62 23.08
C ILE A 49 13.94 -5.79 24.59
N PHE A 50 14.41 -4.76 25.28
CA PHE A 50 14.60 -4.77 26.73
C PHE A 50 13.30 -5.00 27.52
N MET A 51 12.19 -4.44 27.05
CA MET A 51 10.86 -4.66 27.65
C MET A 51 10.35 -6.11 27.52
N LYS A 52 10.95 -6.96 26.67
CA LYS A 52 10.58 -8.38 26.58
C LYS A 52 11.19 -9.21 27.71
N THR A 53 12.29 -8.75 28.29
CA THR A 53 13.05 -9.50 29.30
C THR A 53 12.80 -9.01 30.72
N THR A 54 12.23 -7.81 30.89
CA THR A 54 12.13 -7.14 32.19
C THR A 54 10.69 -6.75 32.49
N SER A 55 10.24 -7.01 33.72
CA SER A 55 8.88 -6.71 34.21
C SER A 55 8.85 -5.61 35.27
N ASP A 56 9.74 -4.63 35.17
CA ASP A 56 9.77 -3.48 36.09
C ASP A 56 8.65 -2.46 35.75
N PRO A 57 7.75 -2.14 36.70
CA PRO A 57 6.69 -1.15 36.49
C PRO A 57 7.20 0.27 36.20
N VAL A 58 8.36 0.68 36.76
CA VAL A 58 8.93 2.01 36.54
C VAL A 58 9.40 2.14 35.10
N LEU A 59 10.15 1.15 34.62
CA LEU A 59 10.56 1.02 33.24
C LEU A 59 9.38 1.00 32.26
N LEU A 60 8.30 0.27 32.58
CA LEU A 60 7.10 0.22 31.75
C LEU A 60 6.46 1.61 31.58
N LYS A 61 6.40 2.41 32.66
CA LYS A 61 5.91 3.79 32.62
C LYS A 61 6.78 4.65 31.72
N TYR A 62 8.10 4.54 31.84
CA TYR A 62 9.04 5.23 30.97
C TYR A 62 8.85 4.83 29.50
N PHE A 63 8.76 3.53 29.20
CA PHE A 63 8.56 3.02 27.86
C PHE A 63 7.27 3.56 27.21
N LYS A 64 6.15 3.57 27.94
CA LYS A 64 4.87 4.12 27.45
C LYS A 64 5.00 5.61 27.09
N LYS A 65 5.70 6.39 27.93
CA LYS A 65 5.98 7.82 27.68
C LYS A 65 6.85 7.98 26.44
N TYR A 66 7.96 7.24 26.38
CA TYR A 66 8.90 7.27 25.26
C TYR A 66 8.21 6.89 23.93
N ARG A 67 7.41 5.82 23.92
CA ARG A 67 6.61 5.39 22.75
C ARG A 67 5.69 6.51 22.26
N THR A 68 5.06 7.24 23.17
CA THR A 68 4.18 8.35 22.83
C THR A 68 4.94 9.50 22.17
N ILE A 69 6.08 9.89 22.76
CA ILE A 69 6.96 10.93 22.21
C ILE A 69 7.47 10.51 20.83
N TYR A 70 7.97 9.29 20.70
CA TYR A 70 8.45 8.74 19.43
C TYR A 70 7.37 8.84 18.33
N LYS A 71 6.14 8.40 18.61
CA LYS A 71 5.01 8.52 17.66
C LYS A 71 4.73 9.97 17.28
N GLN A 72 4.76 10.90 18.23
CA GLN A 72 4.54 12.32 17.98
C GLN A 72 5.63 12.92 17.08
N VAL A 73 6.90 12.60 17.35
CA VAL A 73 8.05 13.03 16.56
C VAL A 73 7.93 12.53 15.12
N ILE A 74 7.63 11.24 14.92
CA ILE A 74 7.43 10.66 13.59
C ILE A 74 6.28 11.34 12.85
N LYS A 75 5.15 11.57 13.52
CA LYS A 75 4.00 12.26 12.93
C LYS A 75 4.36 13.68 12.48
N LYS A 76 5.05 14.44 13.33
CA LYS A 76 5.48 15.81 13.01
C LYS A 76 6.48 15.85 11.87
N ALA A 77 7.46 14.96 11.85
CA ALA A 77 8.45 14.88 10.79
C ALA A 77 7.81 14.62 9.42
N LYS A 78 6.90 13.63 9.34
CA LYS A 78 6.15 13.36 8.11
C LYS A 78 5.27 14.54 7.68
N CYS A 79 4.62 15.21 8.63
CA CYS A 79 3.78 16.38 8.36
C CYS A 79 4.60 17.52 7.76
N ILE A 80 5.74 17.86 8.36
CA ILE A 80 6.64 18.93 7.89
C ILE A 80 7.14 18.60 6.49
N HIS A 81 7.54 17.35 6.26
CA HIS A 81 8.00 16.92 4.95
C HIS A 81 6.92 17.09 3.88
N ASN A 82 5.72 16.54 4.11
CA ASN A 82 4.63 16.65 3.15
C ASN A 82 4.23 18.12 2.90
N GLN A 83 4.22 18.95 3.96
CA GLN A 83 3.94 20.37 3.85
C GLN A 83 4.96 21.07 2.95
N ARG A 84 6.26 20.82 3.14
CA ARG A 84 7.31 21.35 2.27
C ARG A 84 7.14 20.87 0.84
N THR A 85 6.94 19.57 0.63
CA THR A 85 6.72 19.00 -0.71
C THR A 85 5.54 19.66 -1.45
N ILE A 86 4.46 19.98 -0.75
CA ILE A 86 3.29 20.65 -1.35
C ILE A 86 3.57 22.12 -1.65
N LEU A 87 4.28 22.82 -0.76
CA LEU A 87 4.63 24.23 -0.93
C LEU A 87 5.63 24.44 -2.07
N ASP A 88 6.61 23.54 -2.18
CA ASP A 88 7.69 23.62 -3.17
C ASP A 88 7.26 23.13 -4.57
N SER A 89 6.09 22.48 -4.67
CA SER A 89 5.60 21.94 -5.95
C SER A 89 4.91 22.99 -6.80
N GLU A 90 5.20 22.98 -8.11
CA GLU A 90 4.52 23.79 -9.12
C GLU A 90 3.01 23.50 -9.17
N ASN A 91 2.61 22.22 -9.22
CA ASN A 91 1.20 21.81 -9.21
C ASN A 91 0.77 21.26 -7.85
N LYS A 92 0.30 22.14 -6.98
CA LYS A 92 -0.13 21.82 -5.61
C LYS A 92 -1.23 20.75 -5.55
N SER A 93 -2.24 20.85 -6.41
CA SER A 93 -3.36 19.90 -6.44
C SER A 93 -2.89 18.50 -6.78
N LYS A 94 -2.05 18.35 -7.81
CA LYS A 94 -1.48 17.06 -8.21
C LYS A 94 -0.61 16.47 -7.11
N THR A 95 0.20 17.29 -6.46
CA THR A 95 1.07 16.88 -5.34
C THR A 95 0.26 16.42 -4.13
N ILE A 96 -0.79 17.14 -3.75
CA ILE A 96 -1.70 16.74 -2.66
C ILE A 96 -2.32 15.38 -2.96
N TRP A 97 -2.86 15.18 -4.16
CA TRP A 97 -3.42 13.89 -4.56
C TRP A 97 -2.37 12.77 -4.60
N SER A 98 -1.15 13.07 -5.02
CA SER A 98 -0.02 12.13 -4.95
C SER A 98 0.27 11.70 -3.52
N VAL A 99 0.38 12.66 -2.59
CA VAL A 99 0.58 12.39 -1.15
C VAL A 99 -0.56 11.52 -0.61
N ILE A 100 -1.82 11.85 -0.89
CA ILE A 100 -2.98 11.09 -0.43
C ILE A 100 -2.94 9.65 -0.98
N ASN A 101 -2.71 9.48 -2.27
CA ASN A 101 -2.66 8.15 -2.90
C ASN A 101 -1.53 7.28 -2.32
N ASN A 102 -0.36 7.88 -2.07
CA ASN A 102 0.77 7.19 -1.42
C ASN A 102 0.45 6.73 0.01
N ASN A 103 -0.44 7.42 0.74
CA ASN A 103 -0.83 7.04 2.10
C ASN A 103 -1.97 6.00 2.15
N ILE A 104 -2.86 5.99 1.15
CA ILE A 104 -3.99 5.05 1.09
C ILE A 104 -3.54 3.68 0.53
N GLY A 105 -2.34 3.59 -0.06
CA GLY A 105 -1.82 2.34 -0.62
C GLY A 105 -2.46 1.97 -1.95
N LYS A 106 -3.18 2.91 -2.58
CA LYS A 106 -3.65 2.77 -3.96
C LYS A 106 -2.48 2.98 -4.91
N SER A 107 -1.58 2.00 -4.97
CA SER A 107 -0.75 1.87 -6.17
C SER A 107 -1.72 1.66 -7.30
N ARG A 108 -1.68 2.52 -8.32
CA ARG A 108 -2.33 2.18 -9.58
C ARG A 108 -1.79 0.80 -9.97
N PRO A 109 -2.65 -0.18 -10.29
CA PRO A 109 -2.14 -1.40 -10.87
C PRO A 109 -1.30 -1.00 -12.07
N ASP A 110 -0.08 -1.49 -12.12
CA ASP A 110 0.72 -1.38 -13.33
C ASP A 110 -0.07 -2.15 -14.39
N HIS A 111 -0.71 -1.43 -15.32
CA HIS A 111 -1.49 -2.02 -16.40
C HIS A 111 -0.50 -2.65 -17.38
N LYS A 112 0.15 -3.73 -16.95
CA LYS A 112 0.91 -4.58 -17.85
C LYS A 112 -0.12 -5.28 -18.71
N ASN A 113 -0.08 -5.02 -20.02
CA ASN A 113 -0.89 -5.76 -20.96
C ASN A 113 -0.60 -7.25 -20.78
N LEU A 114 -1.66 -8.04 -20.56
CA LEU A 114 -1.57 -9.48 -20.43
C LEU A 114 -1.08 -10.05 -21.77
N LYS A 115 0.08 -10.70 -21.75
CA LYS A 115 0.60 -11.40 -22.91
C LYS A 115 0.09 -12.82 -22.89
N VAL A 116 -0.72 -13.20 -23.87
CA VAL A 116 -1.28 -14.56 -23.98
C VAL A 116 -0.63 -15.27 -25.16
N ARG A 117 -0.18 -16.51 -24.92
CA ARG A 117 0.37 -17.41 -25.93
C ARG A 117 -0.51 -18.65 -25.97
N ARG A 118 -0.99 -19.02 -27.16
CA ARG A 118 -1.91 -20.15 -27.35
C ARG A 118 -1.19 -21.49 -27.26
N GLU A 119 -0.06 -21.61 -27.95
CA GLU A 119 0.77 -22.82 -28.03
C GLU A 119 2.26 -22.49 -28.14
N GLU A 120 3.11 -23.47 -27.82
CA GLU A 120 4.58 -23.35 -27.83
C GLU A 120 5.13 -23.23 -29.26
N GLY A 121 5.07 -22.02 -29.82
CA GLY A 121 5.62 -21.65 -31.13
C GLY A 121 4.87 -20.49 -31.80
N SER A 122 3.63 -20.25 -31.34
CA SER A 122 2.78 -19.17 -31.84
C SER A 122 3.25 -17.76 -31.43
N PRO A 123 2.98 -16.72 -32.25
CA PRO A 123 3.26 -15.33 -31.90
C PRO A 123 2.47 -14.94 -30.65
N THR A 124 3.12 -14.21 -29.74
CA THR A 124 2.50 -13.72 -28.52
C THR A 124 1.59 -12.55 -28.84
N THR A 125 0.34 -12.60 -28.39
CA THR A 125 -0.63 -11.53 -28.63
C THR A 125 -0.71 -10.62 -27.41
N GLU A 126 -0.51 -9.31 -27.64
CA GLU A 126 -0.60 -8.27 -26.61
C GLU A 126 -1.87 -7.41 -26.77
N ASN A 127 -2.55 -7.51 -27.91
CA ASN A 127 -3.76 -6.74 -28.18
C ASN A 127 -4.92 -7.26 -27.31
N PRO A 128 -5.51 -6.42 -26.42
CA PRO A 128 -6.59 -6.83 -25.53
C PRO A 128 -7.83 -7.37 -26.26
N GLU A 129 -8.15 -6.86 -27.44
CA GLU A 129 -9.29 -7.33 -28.24
C GLU A 129 -9.07 -8.76 -28.74
N ALA A 130 -7.87 -9.01 -29.29
CA ALA A 130 -7.50 -10.33 -29.77
C ALA A 130 -7.42 -11.35 -28.61
N VAL A 131 -6.92 -10.94 -27.43
CA VAL A 131 -6.94 -11.78 -26.23
C VAL A 131 -8.38 -12.12 -25.82
N SER A 132 -9.27 -11.14 -25.79
CA SER A 132 -10.69 -11.35 -25.47
C SER A 132 -11.33 -12.33 -26.45
N ASN A 133 -11.10 -12.17 -27.75
CA ASN A 133 -11.64 -13.06 -28.78
C ASN A 133 -11.13 -14.50 -28.62
N ILE A 134 -9.85 -14.69 -28.26
CA ILE A 134 -9.31 -16.03 -27.98
C ILE A 134 -10.07 -16.69 -26.82
N PHE A 135 -10.33 -15.96 -25.74
CA PHE A 135 -11.12 -16.49 -24.61
C PHE A 135 -12.56 -16.79 -25.03
N CYS A 136 -13.22 -15.87 -25.73
CA CYS A 136 -14.59 -16.05 -26.19
C CYS A 136 -14.70 -17.30 -27.08
N VAL A 137 -13.80 -17.48 -28.05
CA VAL A 137 -13.77 -18.66 -28.92
C VAL A 137 -13.52 -19.94 -28.13
N TYR A 138 -12.56 -19.94 -27.20
CA TYR A 138 -12.27 -21.11 -26.37
C TYR A 138 -13.51 -21.56 -25.58
N TYR A 139 -14.15 -20.64 -24.86
CA TYR A 139 -15.34 -20.98 -24.07
C TYR A 139 -16.53 -21.35 -24.94
N PHE A 140 -16.69 -20.73 -26.11
CA PHE A 140 -17.76 -21.09 -27.05
C PHE A 140 -17.59 -22.53 -27.56
N ASN A 141 -16.36 -22.92 -27.91
CA ASN A 141 -16.07 -24.27 -28.37
C ASN A 141 -16.26 -25.30 -27.26
N VAL A 142 -15.82 -25.01 -26.03
CA VAL A 142 -16.08 -25.87 -24.87
C VAL A 142 -17.58 -26.09 -24.65
N ILE A 143 -18.41 -25.04 -24.82
CA ILE A 143 -19.87 -25.17 -24.72
C ILE A 143 -20.42 -26.06 -25.84
N HIS A 144 -19.98 -25.84 -27.08
CA HIS A 144 -20.40 -26.64 -28.23
C HIS A 144 -20.07 -28.13 -28.05
N ASP A 145 -18.84 -28.44 -27.64
CA ASP A 145 -18.38 -29.81 -27.37
C ASP A 145 -19.21 -30.47 -26.26
N LEU A 146 -19.62 -29.72 -25.24
CA LEU A 146 -20.47 -30.24 -24.16
C LEU A 146 -21.91 -30.50 -24.61
N GLN A 147 -22.43 -29.73 -25.56
CA GLN A 147 -23.78 -29.90 -26.12
C GLN A 147 -23.86 -31.10 -27.06
N GLU A 148 -22.85 -31.30 -27.91
CA GLU A 148 -22.79 -32.44 -28.83
C GLU A 148 -22.68 -33.78 -28.07
N ASN A 149 -21.99 -33.79 -26.93
CA ASN A 149 -21.83 -34.97 -26.09
C ASN A 149 -23.00 -35.23 -25.12
N ASN A 150 -24.00 -34.36 -25.04
CA ASN A 150 -25.21 -34.52 -24.20
C ASN A 150 -26.45 -33.86 -24.86
N PRO A 151 -27.06 -34.49 -25.87
CA PRO A 151 -28.24 -33.93 -26.55
C PRO A 151 -29.49 -33.83 -25.67
N ASP A 152 -29.52 -34.51 -24.51
CA ASP A 152 -30.69 -34.60 -23.62
C ASP A 152 -30.72 -33.54 -22.50
N GLY A 153 -29.91 -32.47 -22.60
CA GLY A 153 -30.10 -31.22 -21.82
C GLY A 153 -30.06 -31.34 -20.29
N THR A 154 -29.56 -32.44 -19.72
CA THR A 154 -29.67 -32.71 -18.28
C THR A 154 -28.60 -31.97 -17.43
N VAL A 155 -27.55 -31.42 -18.06
CA VAL A 155 -26.41 -30.80 -17.36
C VAL A 155 -26.68 -29.35 -16.90
N ASP A 156 -27.68 -28.67 -17.47
CA ASP A 156 -27.93 -27.24 -17.23
C ASP A 156 -28.42 -26.88 -15.81
N ARG A 157 -28.95 -27.86 -15.06
CA ARG A 157 -29.51 -27.57 -13.71
C ARG A 157 -28.49 -27.62 -12.57
N ILE A 158 -27.27 -28.12 -12.80
CA ILE A 158 -26.29 -28.32 -11.72
C ILE A 158 -25.36 -27.11 -11.55
N TRP A 159 -24.98 -26.42 -12.63
CA TRP A 159 -24.07 -25.26 -12.55
C TRP A 159 -24.78 -23.95 -12.15
N MET A 160 -26.05 -23.72 -12.53
CA MET A 160 -26.80 -22.54 -12.07
C MET A 160 -27.17 -22.59 -10.58
N ARG A 161 -27.27 -23.77 -9.96
CA ARG A 161 -27.69 -23.90 -8.54
C ARG A 161 -26.58 -23.57 -7.54
N ARG A 162 -25.29 -23.64 -7.93
CA ARG A 162 -24.17 -23.31 -7.02
C ARG A 162 -23.88 -21.80 -6.91
N SER A 163 -24.22 -21.00 -7.92
CA SER A 163 -24.00 -19.54 -7.90
C SER A 163 -25.04 -18.74 -7.11
N SER A 164 -26.13 -19.37 -6.66
CA SER A 164 -27.22 -18.71 -5.91
C SER A 164 -27.09 -18.76 -4.38
N ARG A 165 -26.03 -19.36 -3.82
CA ARG A 165 -25.70 -19.14 -2.39
C ARG A 165 -24.97 -17.82 -2.23
N LYS A 166 -25.71 -16.72 -2.35
CA LYS A 166 -25.30 -15.41 -1.89
C LYS A 166 -25.02 -15.50 -0.38
N HIS A 167 -23.81 -15.14 0.03
CA HIS A 167 -23.57 -14.72 1.41
C HIS A 167 -24.47 -13.51 1.71
N PRO A 168 -25.24 -13.52 2.80
CA PRO A 168 -25.99 -12.34 3.23
C PRO A 168 -25.01 -11.33 3.81
N GLY A 169 -24.79 -10.23 3.10
CA GLY A 169 -23.82 -9.21 3.52
C GLY A 169 -23.67 -8.05 2.54
N THR A 170 -24.81 -7.45 2.15
CA THR A 170 -24.96 -6.02 1.82
C THR A 170 -23.96 -5.36 0.85
N ILE A 171 -24.33 -5.28 -0.42
CA ILE A 171 -23.99 -4.13 -1.27
C ILE A 171 -25.29 -3.61 -1.90
N ARG A 172 -25.76 -2.44 -1.43
CA ARG A 172 -26.78 -1.65 -2.10
C ARG A 172 -26.23 -1.23 -3.46
N GLY A 173 -27.05 -1.44 -4.50
CA GLY A 173 -26.74 -1.05 -5.87
C GLY A 173 -26.43 0.45 -5.97
N VAL A 174 -25.33 0.76 -6.63
CA VAL A 174 -25.09 2.10 -7.16
C VAL A 174 -25.72 2.12 -8.54
N MET A 175 -26.95 2.62 -8.58
CA MET A 175 -27.64 3.05 -9.79
C MET A 175 -26.93 4.32 -10.27
N GLU A 176 -26.38 4.29 -11.48
CA GLU A 176 -25.90 5.49 -12.14
C GLU A 176 -27.10 6.42 -12.41
N ARG A 177 -27.01 7.65 -11.92
CA ARG A 177 -27.75 8.79 -12.46
C ARG A 177 -26.77 9.95 -12.72
N PRO A 178 -26.95 10.69 -13.82
CA PRO A 178 -26.06 11.77 -14.23
C PRO A 178 -26.35 13.04 -13.42
N GLY A 179 -25.32 13.88 -13.27
CA GLY A 179 -25.47 15.29 -12.94
C GLY A 179 -25.91 15.63 -11.52
N ARG A 180 -24.97 15.63 -10.57
CA ARG A 180 -25.01 16.57 -9.43
C ARG A 180 -23.62 16.69 -8.79
N ILE A 181 -23.03 17.87 -8.91
CA ILE A 181 -21.83 18.28 -8.19
C ILE A 181 -22.17 18.29 -6.69
N PRO A 182 -21.50 17.51 -5.82
CA PRO A 182 -21.67 17.66 -4.39
C PRO A 182 -20.81 18.83 -3.91
N PHE A 183 -21.47 19.97 -3.73
CA PHE A 183 -21.00 21.04 -2.85
C PHE A 183 -21.14 20.55 -1.40
N MET A 184 -20.04 20.13 -0.78
CA MET A 184 -19.89 20.11 0.69
C MET A 184 -18.45 20.50 0.98
N SER A 185 -18.16 21.70 1.50
CA SER A 185 -18.49 22.16 2.85
C SER A 185 -18.19 21.10 3.91
N THR A 186 -16.91 20.98 4.24
CA THR A 186 -16.40 21.04 5.63
C THR A 186 -14.90 21.24 5.56
N PHE A 187 -14.54 22.48 5.25
CA PHE A 187 -13.22 23.01 5.49
C PHE A 187 -12.99 22.99 7.02
N CYS A 188 -12.05 22.18 7.49
CA CYS A 188 -11.46 22.42 8.82
C CYS A 188 -10.56 23.67 8.72
N VAL A 189 -11.20 24.85 8.72
CA VAL A 189 -10.52 26.09 9.08
C VAL A 189 -10.22 25.99 10.57
N SER A 190 -8.96 25.70 10.89
CA SER A 190 -8.43 26.01 12.21
C SER A 190 -8.45 27.53 12.31
N LYS A 191 -9.38 28.06 13.11
CA LYS A 191 -9.48 29.49 13.43
C LYS A 191 -8.09 30.00 13.80
N SER A 192 -7.54 30.86 12.96
CA SER A 192 -6.41 31.73 13.27
C SER A 192 -6.73 32.46 14.56
N ARG A 193 -5.95 32.23 15.61
CA ARG A 193 -6.01 33.08 16.81
C ARG A 193 -5.49 34.46 16.42
N PRO A 194 -6.20 35.56 16.73
CA PRO A 194 -5.66 36.90 16.50
C PRO A 194 -4.42 37.10 17.37
N TYR A 195 -3.37 37.61 16.73
CA TYR A 195 -2.14 38.05 17.38
C TYR A 195 -2.49 39.15 18.39
N LYS A 196 -2.30 38.89 19.69
CA LYS A 196 -2.25 39.95 20.70
C LYS A 196 -0.93 40.69 20.52
N THR A 197 -1.00 41.86 19.92
CA THR A 197 0.06 42.87 19.95
C THR A 197 0.35 43.23 21.42
N ARG A 198 1.63 43.21 21.80
CA ARG A 198 2.10 43.71 23.09
C ARG A 198 2.00 45.24 23.07
N PRO A 199 1.43 45.90 24.09
CA PRO A 199 1.58 47.35 24.23
C PRO A 199 3.04 47.67 24.55
N GLY A 200 3.59 48.63 23.80
CA GLY A 200 4.96 49.11 23.93
C GLY A 200 5.21 49.75 25.29
N ARG A 201 6.35 49.40 25.90
CA ARG A 201 6.92 50.12 27.04
C ARG A 201 7.60 51.37 26.50
N ILE A 202 6.91 52.51 26.56
CA ILE A 202 7.49 53.83 26.34
C ILE A 202 8.47 54.09 27.50
N ARG A 203 9.72 54.41 27.15
CA ARG A 203 10.71 54.97 28.07
C ARG A 203 10.36 56.45 28.25
N SER A 204 10.07 56.86 29.48
CA SER A 204 10.16 58.27 29.86
C SER A 204 11.61 58.57 30.21
N LEU A 205 12.20 59.49 29.46
CA LEU A 205 13.39 60.24 29.84
C LEU A 205 12.92 61.33 30.81
N SER A 206 13.51 61.34 31.99
CA SER A 206 13.56 62.46 32.94
C SER A 206 14.76 62.21 33.84
#